data_AF-A0A913Z5Y5-F1
#
_entry.id   AF-A0A913Z5Y5-F1
#
_cell.length_a   1.000
_cell.length_b   1.000
_cell.length_c   1.000
_cell.angle_alpha   90.00
_cell.angle_beta   90.00
_cell.angle_gamma   90.00
#
_symmetry.space_group_name_H-M   'P 1'
#
loop_
_entity.id
_entity.type
_entity.pdbx_description
1 polymer ?
#
loop_
_entity_poly.entity_id
_entity_poly.type
_entity_poly.pdbx_seq_one_letter_code
_entity_poly.pdbx_strand_id
1 'polypeptide(L)'
;MEKTPTDQVTTSRIKTFVFLDLETSGIDPIKERPKMTEICLMAIHREALLSSSRENDAAVGRSTDAVGSGMGLPRVVDKLSLCVYPNKQVSDKAFEMTKLDSHSLSQSSKKIFDGDAATMLKLFISRQEGPVCLVAHYGDNFDFRLLRTELQKIGQRMGEDILCADSLEAYKATDGDRAGFVSYALGNIYRRVFGGTIPDAHHAEADVKAMIRIMLTRAETMSKWMDKNAVLFNDTELYYFPSPSEKRRCTPQSP
;
A
#
# COMPACT_ATOMS: atom_id res chain seq x y z
N MET A 1 -39.61 -19.75 13.04
CA MET A 1 -38.17 -19.76 13.32
C MET A 1 -37.62 -18.40 12.92
N GLU A 2 -37.47 -17.58 13.94
CA GLU A 2 -37.04 -16.18 13.88
C GLU A 2 -35.54 -16.16 13.58
N LYS A 3 -35.13 -15.41 12.56
CA LYS A 3 -33.71 -15.25 12.21
C LYS A 3 -33.05 -14.44 13.32
N THR A 4 -32.12 -15.05 14.03
CA THR A 4 -31.23 -14.41 14.99
C THR A 4 -30.53 -13.21 14.31
N PRO A 5 -30.46 -12.03 14.95
CA PRO A 5 -29.70 -10.91 14.42
C PRO A 5 -28.23 -11.29 14.34
N THR A 6 -27.62 -11.14 13.17
CA THR A 6 -26.18 -11.19 12.98
C THR A 6 -25.54 -10.16 13.90
N ASP A 7 -24.63 -10.59 14.77
CA ASP A 7 -23.84 -9.70 15.61
C ASP A 7 -23.25 -8.57 14.75
N GLN A 8 -23.62 -7.34 15.08
CA GLN A 8 -22.97 -6.17 14.52
C GLN A 8 -21.52 -6.22 14.99
N VAL A 9 -20.60 -6.57 14.09
CA VAL A 9 -19.18 -6.31 14.30
C VAL A 9 -19.09 -4.82 14.60
N THR A 10 -18.82 -4.48 15.85
CA THR A 10 -18.55 -3.10 16.23
C THR A 10 -17.36 -2.66 15.39
N THR A 11 -17.60 -1.81 14.40
CA THR A 11 -16.56 -1.28 13.52
C THR A 11 -15.52 -0.60 14.40
N SER A 12 -14.40 -1.28 14.63
CA SER A 12 -13.35 -0.79 15.50
C SER A 12 -12.70 0.41 14.84
N ARG A 13 -12.68 1.55 15.52
CA ARG A 13 -12.11 2.79 14.99
C ARG A 13 -10.60 2.61 14.75
N ILE A 14 -10.17 2.67 13.49
CA ILE A 14 -8.77 2.48 13.10
C ILE A 14 -7.89 3.53 13.78
N LYS A 15 -6.82 3.10 14.43
CA LYS A 15 -5.87 3.97 15.14
C LYS A 15 -4.64 4.29 14.31
N THR A 16 -4.15 3.36 13.49
CA THR A 16 -3.00 3.62 12.62
C THR A 16 -3.28 3.22 11.18
N PHE A 17 -2.98 4.13 10.26
CA PHE A 17 -2.98 3.88 8.82
C PHE A 17 -1.55 3.61 8.37
N VAL A 18 -1.31 2.47 7.75
CA VAL A 18 -0.02 2.10 7.17
C VAL A 18 -0.17 2.14 5.65
N PHE A 19 0.30 3.24 5.07
CA PHE A 19 0.26 3.46 3.63
C PHE A 19 1.29 2.57 2.95
N LEU A 20 0.85 1.80 1.95
CA LEU A 20 1.61 0.76 1.26
C LEU A 20 1.61 1.06 -0.25
N ASP A 21 2.78 0.90 -0.86
CA ASP A 21 2.92 0.82 -2.32
C ASP A 21 3.98 -0.22 -2.68
N LEU A 22 3.76 -0.91 -3.79
CA LEU A 22 4.64 -1.94 -4.34
C LEU A 22 5.05 -1.61 -5.78
N GLU A 23 6.36 -1.54 -6.01
CA GLU A 23 6.89 -1.67 -7.37
C GLU A 23 7.11 -3.15 -7.71
N THR A 24 6.93 -3.51 -8.98
CA THR A 24 6.98 -4.90 -9.39
C THR A 24 7.73 -5.13 -10.69
N SER A 25 8.13 -6.38 -10.91
CA SER A 25 8.87 -6.82 -12.10
C SER A 25 8.08 -6.75 -13.41
N GLY A 26 6.78 -6.40 -13.37
CA GLY A 26 5.89 -6.52 -14.51
C GLY A 26 4.51 -5.92 -14.26
N ILE A 27 3.79 -5.55 -15.32
CA ILE A 27 2.52 -4.82 -15.22
C ILE A 27 1.30 -5.67 -15.58
N ASP A 28 1.47 -6.75 -16.34
CA ASP A 28 0.36 -7.63 -16.76
C ASP A 28 0.21 -8.80 -15.75
N PRO A 29 -0.87 -8.83 -14.93
CA PRO A 29 -1.10 -9.91 -13.96
C PRO A 29 -1.09 -11.30 -14.59
N ILE A 30 -1.70 -11.43 -15.77
CA ILE A 30 -2.01 -12.71 -16.39
C ILE A 30 -0.78 -13.25 -17.11
N LYS A 31 -0.12 -12.39 -17.89
CA LYS A 31 1.01 -12.81 -18.73
C LYS A 31 2.31 -12.86 -17.96
N GLU A 32 2.53 -11.92 -17.04
CA GLU A 32 3.85 -11.72 -16.46
C GLU A 32 3.99 -12.33 -15.06
N ARG A 33 2.89 -12.57 -14.33
CA ARG A 33 2.91 -13.00 -12.91
C ARG A 33 3.93 -12.18 -12.11
N PRO A 34 3.66 -10.88 -11.88
CA PRO A 34 4.63 -9.97 -11.31
C PRO A 34 5.09 -10.41 -9.92
N LYS A 35 6.32 -10.01 -9.58
CA LYS A 35 6.94 -10.17 -8.26
C LYS A 35 7.43 -8.82 -7.79
N MET A 36 7.42 -8.61 -6.48
CA MET A 36 7.84 -7.34 -5.87
C MET A 36 9.31 -7.02 -6.16
N THR A 37 9.58 -5.75 -6.47
CA THR A 37 10.92 -5.17 -6.66
C THR A 37 11.21 -4.07 -5.65
N GLU A 38 10.17 -3.41 -5.15
CA GLU A 38 10.25 -2.44 -4.05
C GLU A 38 8.98 -2.52 -3.20
N ILE A 39 9.11 -2.27 -1.91
CA ILE A 39 7.99 -2.10 -0.98
C ILE A 39 8.25 -0.87 -0.12
N CYS A 40 7.25 0.00 0.00
CA CYS A 40 7.28 1.11 0.95
C CYS A 40 6.08 1.03 1.90
N LEU A 41 6.34 1.26 3.20
CA LEU A 41 5.34 1.44 4.23
C LEU A 41 5.59 2.76 4.96
N MET A 42 4.54 3.56 5.13
CA MET A 42 4.56 4.73 6.01
C MET A 42 3.38 4.66 6.98
N ALA A 43 3.67 4.53 8.27
CA ALA A 43 2.67 4.41 9.32
C ALA A 43 2.38 5.77 9.96
N ILE A 44 1.10 6.12 10.04
CA ILE A 44 0.63 7.40 10.57
C ILE A 44 -0.52 7.13 11.53
N HIS A 45 -0.34 7.54 12.79
CA HIS A 45 -1.42 7.50 13.76
C HIS A 45 -2.56 8.45 13.33
N ARG A 46 -3.81 8.04 13.55
CA ARG A 46 -5.02 8.76 13.15
C ARG A 46 -5.00 10.22 13.62
N GLU A 47 -4.60 10.45 14.86
CA GLU A 47 -4.58 11.82 15.40
C GLU A 47 -3.59 12.71 14.65
N ALA A 48 -2.38 12.20 14.33
CA ALA A 48 -1.39 12.94 13.55
C ALA A 48 -1.89 13.24 12.13
N LEU A 49 -2.61 12.29 11.52
CA LEU A 49 -3.22 12.49 10.21
C LEU A 49 -4.29 13.60 10.25
N LEU A 50 -5.18 13.56 11.24
CA LEU A 50 -6.28 14.53 11.37
C LEU A 50 -5.78 15.92 11.79
N SER A 51 -4.80 16.00 12.69
CA SER A 51 -4.21 17.29 13.10
C SER A 51 -3.49 17.96 11.93
N SER A 52 -2.68 17.21 11.17
CA SER A 52 -1.99 17.74 10.00
C SER A 52 -2.95 18.14 8.88
N SER A 53 -4.06 17.42 8.70
CA SER A 53 -5.11 17.83 7.76
C SER A 53 -5.66 19.22 8.11
N ARG A 54 -6.02 19.45 9.39
CA ARG A 54 -6.52 20.74 9.89
C ARG A 54 -5.48 21.87 9.80
N GLU A 55 -4.22 21.57 10.10
CA GLU A 55 -3.11 22.53 10.00
C GLU A 55 -2.90 22.97 8.55
N ASN A 56 -2.95 22.03 7.60
CA ASN A 56 -2.84 22.33 6.18
C ASN A 56 -4.01 23.20 5.70
N ASP A 57 -5.26 22.90 6.10
CA ASP A 57 -6.43 23.73 5.77
C ASP A 57 -6.28 25.17 6.30
N ALA A 58 -5.77 25.33 7.53
CA ALA A 58 -5.53 26.63 8.13
C ALA A 58 -4.37 27.42 7.49
N ALA A 59 -3.44 26.75 6.80
CA ALA A 59 -2.32 27.35 6.09
C ALA A 59 -2.70 27.79 4.66
N VAL A 60 -3.54 27.01 3.96
CA VAL A 60 -4.04 27.35 2.62
C VAL A 60 -4.83 28.67 2.63
N GLY A 61 -5.55 28.98 3.71
CA GLY A 61 -6.22 30.27 3.88
C GLY A 61 -5.30 31.49 4.05
N ARG A 62 -3.97 31.31 4.14
CA ARG A 62 -2.99 32.38 4.41
C ARG A 62 -1.97 32.62 3.30
N SER A 63 -1.96 31.81 2.25
CA SER A 63 -0.93 31.87 1.19
C SER A 63 -1.56 31.85 -0.20
N THR A 64 -1.54 32.99 -0.90
CA THR A 64 -2.00 33.11 -2.29
C THR A 64 -0.99 32.60 -3.33
N ASP A 65 0.22 32.25 -2.91
CA ASP A 65 1.36 32.14 -3.84
C ASP A 65 1.99 30.73 -3.93
N ALA A 66 1.41 29.71 -3.28
CA ALA A 66 1.97 28.36 -3.26
C ALA A 66 1.22 27.40 -4.20
N VAL A 67 1.27 27.66 -5.51
CA VAL A 67 0.93 26.65 -6.52
C VAL A 67 2.13 25.70 -6.63
N GLY A 68 2.03 24.55 -5.97
CA GLY A 68 2.97 23.43 -6.12
C GLY A 68 3.51 22.90 -4.79
N SER A 69 3.13 21.67 -4.43
CA SER A 69 3.68 20.89 -3.30
C SER A 69 3.28 21.30 -1.87
N GLY A 70 2.35 22.27 -1.71
CA GLY A 70 2.08 22.95 -0.43
C GLY A 70 1.48 22.14 0.73
N MET A 71 1.15 20.85 0.56
CA MET A 71 0.62 20.03 1.66
C MET A 71 1.73 19.23 2.35
N GLY A 72 2.03 19.62 3.59
CA GLY A 72 3.02 18.95 4.44
C GLY A 72 2.52 17.57 4.89
N LEU A 73 3.42 16.59 4.89
CA LEU A 73 3.17 15.29 5.53
C LEU A 73 3.15 15.46 7.06
N PRO A 74 2.45 14.59 7.81
CA PRO A 74 2.51 14.62 9.27
C PRO A 74 3.95 14.47 9.74
N ARG A 75 4.30 15.13 10.86
CA ARG A 75 5.68 15.08 11.39
C ARG A 75 6.01 13.75 12.05
N VAL A 76 5.02 13.12 12.68
CA VAL A 76 5.16 11.84 13.38
C VAL A 76 4.76 10.72 12.42
N VAL A 77 5.76 10.11 11.79
CA VAL A 77 5.59 9.05 10.80
C VAL A 77 6.72 8.05 10.96
N ASP A 78 6.38 6.77 11.07
CA ASP A 78 7.34 5.68 10.92
C ASP A 78 7.40 5.28 9.44
N LYS A 79 8.60 4.98 8.92
CA LYS A 79 8.79 4.60 7.52
C LYS A 79 9.69 3.37 7.39
N LEU A 80 9.32 2.47 6.50
CA LEU A 80 10.13 1.35 6.02
C LEU A 80 10.10 1.34 4.50
N SER A 81 11.27 1.25 3.85
CA SER A 81 11.38 1.05 2.40
C SER A 81 12.45 0.01 2.11
N LEU A 82 12.11 -0.98 1.28
CA LEU A 82 12.99 -2.10 0.93
C LEU A 82 12.93 -2.37 -0.57
N CYS A 83 14.10 -2.36 -1.22
CA CYS A 83 14.23 -2.98 -2.54
C CYS A 83 14.37 -4.50 -2.38
N VAL A 84 13.70 -5.24 -3.25
CA VAL A 84 13.63 -6.70 -3.25
C VAL A 84 14.10 -7.23 -4.60
N TYR A 85 14.96 -8.24 -4.60
CA TYR A 85 15.32 -8.94 -5.83
C TYR A 85 14.19 -9.89 -6.24
N PRO A 86 13.57 -9.73 -7.42
CA PRO A 86 12.36 -10.49 -7.77
C PRO A 86 12.66 -11.95 -8.13
N ASN A 87 13.93 -12.35 -8.28
CA ASN A 87 14.29 -13.68 -8.78
C ASN A 87 13.54 -14.03 -10.09
N LYS A 88 13.52 -13.04 -10.99
CA LYS A 88 13.08 -13.08 -12.40
C LYS A 88 13.55 -11.81 -13.11
N GLN A 89 13.47 -11.80 -14.43
CA GLN A 89 13.69 -10.59 -15.23
C GLN A 89 12.56 -9.58 -14.97
N VAL A 90 12.93 -8.30 -14.82
CA VAL A 90 12.00 -7.16 -14.86
C VAL A 90 11.69 -6.86 -16.33
N SER A 91 10.41 -6.71 -16.68
CA SER A 91 10.01 -6.38 -18.06
C SER A 91 10.45 -4.95 -18.42
N ASP A 92 10.70 -4.71 -19.71
CA ASP A 92 11.09 -3.38 -20.20
C ASP A 92 10.10 -2.31 -19.76
N LYS A 93 8.80 -2.65 -19.77
CA LYS A 93 7.76 -1.71 -19.36
C LYS A 93 7.81 -1.37 -17.87
N ALA A 94 8.08 -2.35 -17.00
CA ALA A 94 8.26 -2.12 -15.58
C ALA A 94 9.55 -1.33 -15.30
N PHE A 95 10.63 -1.61 -16.02
CA PHE A 95 11.88 -0.83 -15.91
C PHE A 95 11.67 0.63 -16.36
N GLU A 96 10.97 0.87 -17.47
CA GLU A 96 10.66 2.22 -17.95
C GLU A 96 9.95 3.06 -16.89
N MET A 97 9.04 2.46 -16.13
CA MET A 97 8.26 3.12 -15.09
C MET A 97 9.11 3.31 -13.83
N THR A 98 9.66 2.24 -13.29
CA THR A 98 10.24 2.20 -11.93
C THR A 98 11.73 2.53 -11.87
N LYS A 99 12.42 2.48 -13.01
CA LYS A 99 13.88 2.55 -13.12
C LYS A 99 14.63 1.46 -12.34
N LEU A 100 13.92 0.41 -11.88
CA LEU A 100 14.50 -0.78 -11.27
C LEU A 100 14.61 -1.89 -12.31
N ASP A 101 15.77 -2.52 -12.39
CA ASP A 101 15.99 -3.72 -13.20
C ASP A 101 16.60 -4.84 -12.36
N SER A 102 16.56 -6.07 -12.88
CA SER A 102 17.16 -7.22 -12.20
C SER A 102 18.67 -7.10 -12.04
N HIS A 103 19.35 -6.29 -12.88
CA HIS A 103 20.79 -6.15 -12.87
C HIS A 103 21.26 -5.32 -11.67
N SER A 104 20.76 -4.10 -11.53
CA SER A 104 21.02 -3.17 -10.44
C SER A 104 20.63 -3.75 -9.07
N LEU A 105 19.49 -4.44 -8.98
CA LEU A 105 19.06 -5.13 -7.76
C LEU A 105 20.02 -6.26 -7.38
N SER A 106 20.49 -7.04 -8.36
CA SER A 106 21.46 -8.13 -8.15
C SER A 106 22.84 -7.60 -7.78
N GLN A 107 23.36 -6.61 -8.51
CA GLN A 107 24.65 -5.96 -8.23
C GLN A 107 24.67 -5.33 -6.84
N SER A 108 23.55 -4.76 -6.41
CA SER A 108 23.38 -4.19 -5.06
C SER A 108 23.11 -5.25 -3.99
N SER A 109 23.23 -6.55 -4.31
CA SER A 109 23.03 -7.68 -3.41
C SER A 109 21.69 -7.66 -2.66
N LYS A 110 20.62 -7.14 -3.31
CA LYS A 110 19.29 -7.15 -2.72
C LYS A 110 18.81 -8.59 -2.56
N LYS A 111 18.18 -8.87 -1.41
CA LYS A 111 17.62 -10.19 -1.12
C LYS A 111 16.25 -10.34 -1.78
N ILE A 112 15.84 -11.59 -1.97
CA ILE A 112 14.46 -11.91 -2.35
C ILE A 112 13.50 -11.56 -1.21
N PHE A 113 12.19 -11.59 -1.46
CA PHE A 113 11.22 -11.53 -0.37
C PHE A 113 11.24 -12.84 0.41
N ASP A 114 11.86 -12.82 1.58
CA ASP A 114 12.07 -13.98 2.43
C ASP A 114 11.44 -13.81 3.82
N GLY A 115 11.68 -14.76 4.71
CA GLY A 115 11.16 -14.75 6.08
C GLY A 115 11.66 -13.55 6.90
N ASP A 116 12.85 -13.03 6.61
CA ASP A 116 13.42 -11.89 7.32
C ASP A 116 12.73 -10.60 6.87
N ALA A 117 12.53 -10.42 5.55
CA ALA A 117 11.74 -9.32 5.02
C ALA A 117 10.31 -9.33 5.59
N ALA A 118 9.63 -10.49 5.60
CA ALA A 118 8.31 -10.62 6.20
C ALA A 118 8.31 -10.33 7.71
N THR A 119 9.35 -10.75 8.43
CA THR A 119 9.51 -10.45 9.87
C THR A 119 9.71 -8.95 10.10
N MET A 120 10.46 -8.27 9.23
CA MET A 120 10.64 -6.83 9.29
C MET A 120 9.30 -6.08 9.13
N LEU A 121 8.45 -6.50 8.18
CA LEU A 121 7.11 -5.93 8.01
C LEU A 121 6.24 -6.11 9.26
N LYS A 122 6.19 -7.34 9.80
CA LYS A 122 5.42 -7.66 11.01
C LYS A 122 5.89 -6.86 12.22
N LEU A 123 7.21 -6.77 12.43
CA LEU A 123 7.77 -6.01 13.53
C LEU A 123 7.50 -4.50 13.36
N PHE A 124 7.61 -3.97 12.14
CA PHE A 124 7.25 -2.58 11.84
C PHE A 124 5.79 -2.28 12.19
N ILE A 125 4.86 -3.16 11.80
CA ILE A 125 3.43 -3.05 12.10
C ILE A 125 3.17 -3.20 13.61
N SER A 126 3.87 -4.11 14.30
CA SER A 126 3.68 -4.34 15.75
C SER A 126 4.03 -3.15 16.64
N ARG A 127 4.77 -2.16 16.10
CA ARG A 127 5.07 -0.91 16.80
C ARG A 127 3.91 0.09 16.79
N GLN A 128 2.90 -0.15 15.96
CA GLN A 128 1.81 0.78 15.71
C GLN A 128 0.64 0.52 16.66
N GLU A 129 -0.06 1.58 17.09
CA GLU A 129 -1.29 1.43 17.89
C GLU A 129 -2.40 0.84 17.02
N GLY A 130 -2.98 -0.28 17.47
CA GLY A 130 -4.09 -0.95 16.79
C GLY A 130 -5.47 -0.35 17.13
N PRO A 131 -6.52 -0.62 16.32
CA PRO A 131 -6.49 -1.41 15.09
C PRO A 131 -5.68 -0.76 13.97
N VAL A 132 -4.87 -1.57 13.27
CA VAL A 132 -4.00 -1.13 12.17
C VAL A 132 -4.66 -1.45 10.83
N CYS A 133 -4.67 -0.48 9.92
CA CYS A 133 -5.18 -0.65 8.56
C CYS A 133 -4.09 -0.37 7.53
N LEU A 134 -3.78 -1.34 6.68
CA LEU A 134 -3.01 -1.11 5.45
C LEU A 134 -3.85 -0.29 4.47
N VAL A 135 -3.23 0.70 3.83
CA VAL A 135 -3.89 1.56 2.85
C VAL A 135 -3.04 1.58 1.58
N ALA A 136 -3.58 1.08 0.49
CA ALA A 136 -2.93 1.10 -0.82
C ALA A 136 -3.89 1.67 -1.86
N HIS A 137 -3.37 2.17 -2.97
CA HIS A 137 -4.18 2.75 -4.03
C HIS A 137 -4.44 1.72 -5.12
N TYR A 138 -5.72 1.34 -5.34
CA TYR A 138 -6.08 0.15 -6.12
C TYR A 138 -5.62 -1.17 -5.46
N GLY A 139 -5.39 -1.14 -4.15
CA GLY A 139 -4.86 -2.25 -3.37
C GLY A 139 -5.74 -3.50 -3.39
N ASP A 140 -7.07 -3.34 -3.46
CA ASP A 140 -8.01 -4.47 -3.48
C ASP A 140 -7.82 -5.38 -4.69
N ASN A 141 -7.22 -4.84 -5.75
CA ASN A 141 -6.96 -5.54 -7.00
C ASN A 141 -5.47 -5.69 -7.30
N PHE A 142 -4.59 -5.19 -6.44
CA PHE A 142 -3.14 -5.19 -6.68
C PHE A 142 -2.33 -5.46 -5.40
N ASP A 143 -1.92 -4.42 -4.66
CA ASP A 143 -0.91 -4.51 -3.61
C ASP A 143 -1.24 -5.55 -2.54
N PHE A 144 -2.48 -5.55 -2.06
CA PHE A 144 -2.90 -6.45 -0.99
C PHE A 144 -2.85 -7.90 -1.45
N ARG A 145 -3.37 -8.16 -2.66
CA ARG A 145 -3.37 -9.49 -3.27
C ARG A 145 -1.95 -9.99 -3.51
N LEU A 146 -1.07 -9.14 -4.02
CA LEU A 146 0.31 -9.52 -4.35
C LEU A 146 1.13 -9.78 -3.09
N LEU A 147 1.03 -8.89 -2.10
CA LEU A 147 1.71 -9.07 -0.81
C LEU A 147 1.22 -10.32 -0.09
N ARG A 148 -0.09 -10.60 -0.11
CA ARG A 148 -0.65 -11.85 0.44
C ARG A 148 -0.11 -13.08 -0.31
N THR A 149 -0.02 -13.03 -1.63
CA THR A 149 0.58 -14.10 -2.44
C THR A 149 2.04 -14.34 -2.09
N GLU A 150 2.85 -13.30 -1.92
CA GLU A 150 4.27 -13.43 -1.59
C GLU A 150 4.47 -13.94 -0.15
N LEU A 151 3.66 -13.50 0.81
CA LEU A 151 3.64 -14.06 2.17
C LEU A 151 3.25 -15.54 2.17
N GLN A 152 2.21 -15.93 1.41
CA GLN A 152 1.76 -17.31 1.36
C GLN A 152 2.83 -18.24 0.78
N LYS A 153 3.60 -17.81 -0.24
CA LYS A 153 4.70 -18.59 -0.83
C LYS A 153 5.76 -19.00 0.20
N ILE A 154 5.99 -18.16 1.21
CA ILE A 154 6.97 -18.41 2.27
C ILE A 154 6.32 -18.92 3.57
N GLY A 155 5.04 -19.30 3.53
CA GLY A 155 4.30 -19.83 4.68
C GLY A 155 4.10 -18.80 5.80
N GLN A 156 4.05 -17.52 5.48
CA GLN A 156 3.86 -16.42 6.43
C GLN A 156 2.47 -15.79 6.27
N ARG A 157 2.02 -15.09 7.33
CA ARG A 157 0.84 -14.22 7.36
C ARG A 157 1.26 -12.86 7.91
N MET A 158 0.50 -11.80 7.62
CA MET A 158 0.81 -10.45 8.12
C MET A 158 0.50 -10.28 9.62
N GLY A 159 -0.52 -10.98 10.11
CA GLY A 159 -1.12 -10.86 11.44
C GLY A 159 -2.61 -11.16 11.34
N GLU A 160 -3.26 -11.58 12.43
CA GLU A 160 -4.68 -12.02 12.37
C GLU A 160 -5.67 -10.85 12.36
N ASP A 161 -5.28 -9.69 12.87
CA ASP A 161 -6.11 -8.52 13.14
C ASP A 161 -5.75 -7.30 12.27
N ILE A 162 -4.92 -7.50 11.24
CA ILE A 162 -4.53 -6.44 10.32
C ILE A 162 -5.63 -6.21 9.30
N LEU A 163 -6.13 -4.98 9.27
CA LEU A 163 -7.13 -4.53 8.31
C LEU A 163 -6.46 -4.03 7.02
N CYS A 164 -7.20 -3.96 5.93
CA CYS A 164 -6.80 -3.24 4.72
C CYS A 164 -8.00 -2.51 4.08
N ALA A 165 -7.72 -1.37 3.44
CA ALA A 165 -8.72 -0.56 2.74
C ALA A 165 -8.12 0.12 1.50
N ASP A 166 -8.88 0.12 0.41
CA ASP A 166 -8.46 0.75 -0.85
C ASP A 166 -8.67 2.27 -0.82
N SER A 167 -7.59 3.03 -0.97
CA SER A 167 -7.66 4.50 -1.00
C SER A 167 -8.38 5.05 -2.23
N LEU A 168 -8.39 4.30 -3.34
CA LEU A 168 -9.10 4.66 -4.57
C LEU A 168 -10.60 4.65 -4.32
N GLU A 169 -11.12 3.60 -3.68
CA GLU A 169 -12.55 3.48 -3.35
C GLU A 169 -12.95 4.45 -2.23
N ALA A 170 -12.10 4.64 -1.22
CA ALA A 170 -12.30 5.66 -0.19
C ALA A 170 -12.39 7.08 -0.78
N TYR A 171 -11.51 7.40 -1.73
CA TYR A 171 -11.51 8.71 -2.37
C TYR A 171 -12.74 8.88 -3.26
N LYS A 172 -13.07 7.89 -4.11
CA LYS A 172 -14.30 7.91 -4.93
C LYS A 172 -15.56 8.15 -4.10
N ALA A 173 -15.71 7.43 -2.99
CA ALA A 173 -16.87 7.55 -2.11
C ALA A 173 -16.98 8.92 -1.42
N THR A 174 -15.90 9.71 -1.42
CA THR A 174 -15.83 11.04 -0.79
C THR A 174 -15.65 12.18 -1.81
N ASP A 175 -15.64 11.89 -3.12
CA ASP A 175 -15.44 12.87 -4.22
C ASP A 175 -16.74 13.46 -4.78
N GLY A 176 -17.89 13.17 -4.15
CA GLY A 176 -19.20 13.65 -4.56
C GLY A 176 -19.64 13.12 -5.93
N ASP A 177 -20.42 13.90 -6.67
CA ASP A 177 -21.09 13.47 -7.92
C ASP A 177 -20.19 13.37 -9.16
N ARG A 178 -18.87 13.25 -8.98
CA ARG A 178 -17.90 13.13 -10.08
C ARG A 178 -17.60 11.68 -10.45
N ALA A 179 -18.09 10.72 -9.66
CA ALA A 179 -17.93 9.29 -9.92
C ALA A 179 -18.47 8.94 -11.32
N GLY A 180 -17.63 8.33 -12.15
CA GLY A 180 -17.97 7.97 -13.53
C GLY A 180 -17.56 8.98 -14.60
N PHE A 181 -17.21 10.22 -14.24
CA PHE A 181 -16.81 11.26 -15.20
C PHE A 181 -15.30 11.56 -15.20
N VAL A 182 -14.57 11.06 -14.21
CA VAL A 182 -13.13 11.30 -14.03
C VAL A 182 -12.36 10.01 -13.72
N SER A 183 -11.08 9.97 -14.11
CA SER A 183 -10.17 8.89 -13.73
C SER A 183 -9.75 9.00 -12.27
N TYR A 184 -9.73 7.89 -11.53
CA TYR A 184 -9.28 7.84 -10.14
C TYR A 184 -7.89 7.21 -9.97
N ALA A 185 -7.09 7.13 -11.04
CA ALA A 185 -5.68 6.76 -10.90
C ALA A 185 -4.95 7.79 -10.01
N LEU A 186 -3.99 7.33 -9.20
CA LEU A 186 -3.29 8.14 -8.20
C LEU A 186 -2.78 9.47 -8.76
N GLY A 187 -2.04 9.41 -9.87
CA GLY A 187 -1.51 10.60 -10.54
C GLY A 187 -2.59 11.54 -11.08
N ASN A 188 -3.76 11.03 -11.48
CA ASN A 188 -4.87 11.86 -11.94
C ASN A 188 -5.61 12.54 -10.78
N ILE A 189 -5.75 11.86 -9.63
CA ILE A 189 -6.25 12.50 -8.41
C ILE A 189 -5.26 13.58 -7.97
N TYR A 190 -3.97 13.24 -7.87
CA TYR A 190 -2.91 14.16 -7.46
C TYR A 190 -2.89 15.41 -8.33
N ARG A 191 -2.97 15.27 -9.66
CA ARG A 191 -3.01 16.39 -10.59
C ARG A 191 -4.21 17.30 -10.36
N ARG A 192 -5.41 16.73 -10.17
CA ARG A 192 -6.62 17.51 -9.93
C ARG A 192 -6.56 18.28 -8.61
N VAL A 193 -5.95 17.70 -7.59
CA VAL A 193 -5.91 18.29 -6.24
C VAL A 193 -4.78 19.32 -6.11
N PHE A 194 -3.59 19.03 -6.66
CA PHE A 194 -2.37 19.81 -6.40
C PHE A 194 -1.79 20.53 -7.63
N GLY A 195 -2.37 20.36 -8.81
CA GLY A 195 -1.97 21.11 -10.01
C GLY A 195 -0.61 20.70 -10.60
N GLY A 196 -0.29 19.39 -10.63
CA GLY A 196 0.97 18.89 -11.19
C GLY A 196 1.05 17.37 -11.30
N THR A 197 2.24 16.83 -11.58
CA THR A 197 2.50 15.38 -11.51
C THR A 197 3.10 15.02 -10.16
N ILE A 198 3.02 13.73 -9.79
CA ILE A 198 3.72 13.22 -8.61
C ILE A 198 5.23 13.30 -8.90
N PRO A 199 6.03 13.97 -8.06
CA PRO A 199 7.48 13.94 -8.17
C PRO A 199 7.98 12.51 -7.96
N ASP A 200 8.88 12.03 -8.83
CA ASP A 200 9.43 10.67 -8.78
C ASP A 200 8.35 9.56 -8.77
N ALA A 201 7.26 9.76 -9.51
CA ALA A 201 6.21 8.76 -9.68
C ALA A 201 6.78 7.40 -10.10
N HIS A 202 6.17 6.30 -9.64
CA HIS A 202 6.68 4.93 -9.79
C HIS A 202 7.97 4.65 -8.99
N HIS A 203 8.15 5.40 -7.92
CA HIS A 203 9.00 5.00 -6.79
C HIS A 203 8.06 4.73 -5.62
N ALA A 204 8.19 3.59 -4.93
CA ALA A 204 7.21 3.20 -3.93
C ALA A 204 7.03 4.25 -2.83
N GLU A 205 8.12 4.88 -2.38
CA GLU A 205 8.05 5.95 -1.38
C GLU A 205 7.36 7.22 -1.91
N ALA A 206 7.56 7.57 -3.17
CA ALA A 206 6.95 8.77 -3.76
C ALA A 206 5.44 8.61 -3.89
N ASP A 207 5.00 7.43 -4.35
CA ASP A 207 3.57 7.12 -4.52
C ASP A 207 2.86 6.95 -3.16
N VAL A 208 3.51 6.35 -2.15
CA VAL A 208 3.01 6.39 -0.76
C VAL A 208 2.84 7.83 -0.27
N LYS A 209 3.83 8.72 -0.48
CA LYS A 209 3.71 10.13 -0.07
C LYS A 209 2.61 10.86 -0.82
N ALA A 210 2.41 10.58 -2.11
CA ALA A 210 1.33 11.16 -2.89
C ALA A 210 -0.03 10.71 -2.34
N MET A 211 -0.18 9.43 -2.01
CA MET A 211 -1.38 8.86 -1.40
C MET A 211 -1.67 9.49 -0.03
N ILE A 212 -0.66 9.69 0.82
CA ILE A 212 -0.82 10.39 2.11
C ILE A 212 -1.32 11.82 1.89
N ARG A 213 -0.74 12.58 0.95
CA ARG A 213 -1.20 13.94 0.65
C ARG A 213 -2.64 13.97 0.15
N ILE A 214 -3.03 13.02 -0.70
CA ILE A 214 -4.43 12.88 -1.13
C ILE A 214 -5.33 12.60 0.07
N MET A 215 -4.95 11.67 0.96
CA MET A 215 -5.69 11.35 2.18
C MET A 215 -5.87 12.58 3.08
N LEU A 216 -4.82 13.40 3.25
CA LEU A 216 -4.86 14.61 4.07
C LEU A 216 -5.89 15.64 3.62
N THR A 217 -6.24 15.69 2.33
CA THR A 217 -7.26 16.61 1.80
C THR A 217 -8.66 16.30 2.31
N ARG A 218 -8.88 15.06 2.78
CA ARG A 218 -10.18 14.51 3.17
C ARG A 218 -10.05 13.54 4.33
N ALA A 219 -9.12 13.81 5.25
CA ALA A 219 -8.68 12.84 6.24
C ALA A 219 -9.84 12.32 7.09
N GLU A 220 -10.76 13.20 7.51
CA GLU A 220 -11.88 12.80 8.34
C GLU A 220 -12.89 11.90 7.61
N THR A 221 -13.28 12.26 6.38
CA THR A 221 -14.28 11.51 5.61
C THR A 221 -13.73 10.19 5.10
N MET A 222 -12.50 10.17 4.58
CA MET A 222 -11.84 8.94 4.15
C MET A 222 -11.56 8.01 5.34
N SER A 223 -11.12 8.52 6.50
CA SER A 223 -10.92 7.68 7.69
C SER A 223 -12.23 7.06 8.18
N LYS A 224 -13.33 7.82 8.19
CA LYS A 224 -14.67 7.30 8.54
C LYS A 224 -15.16 6.25 7.55
N TRP A 225 -14.82 6.41 6.27
CA TRP A 225 -15.12 5.40 5.26
C TRP A 225 -14.33 4.11 5.53
N MET A 226 -13.03 4.23 5.81
CA MET A 226 -12.18 3.07 6.12
C MET A 226 -12.61 2.35 7.39
N ASP A 227 -13.02 3.07 8.45
CA ASP A 227 -13.54 2.45 9.68
C ASP A 227 -14.72 1.50 9.40
N LYS A 228 -15.51 1.78 8.36
CA LYS A 228 -16.71 1.00 8.00
C LYS A 228 -16.47 -0.07 6.95
N ASN A 229 -15.48 0.12 6.07
CA ASN A 229 -15.30 -0.69 4.87
C ASN A 229 -14.00 -1.50 4.86
N ALA A 230 -13.09 -1.27 5.81
CA ALA A 230 -11.87 -2.06 5.89
C ALA A 230 -12.20 -3.54 6.17
N VAL A 231 -11.47 -4.43 5.51
CA VAL A 231 -11.60 -5.88 5.65
C VAL A 231 -10.31 -6.45 6.25
N LEU A 232 -10.34 -7.70 6.71
CA LEU A 232 -9.11 -8.36 7.16
C LEU A 232 -8.18 -8.59 5.94
N PHE A 233 -6.91 -8.20 6.07
CA PHE A 233 -5.90 -8.40 5.03
C PHE A 233 -5.77 -9.88 4.62
N ASN A 234 -5.93 -10.79 5.57
CA ASN A 234 -5.84 -12.22 5.28
C ASN A 234 -7.04 -12.76 4.48
N ASP A 235 -8.14 -12.02 4.39
CA ASP A 235 -9.35 -12.39 3.63
C ASP A 235 -9.28 -11.91 2.17
N THR A 236 -8.37 -10.99 1.83
CA THR A 236 -8.10 -10.56 0.45
C THR A 236 -7.76 -11.76 -0.43
N GLU A 237 -8.19 -11.83 -1.69
CA GLU A 237 -7.80 -12.93 -2.59
C GLU A 237 -6.29 -12.95 -2.89
N LEU A 238 -5.77 -14.10 -3.35
CA LEU A 238 -4.40 -14.16 -3.89
C LEU A 238 -4.37 -13.51 -5.27
N TYR A 239 -3.27 -12.83 -5.60
CA TYR A 239 -3.08 -12.25 -6.94
C TYR A 239 -2.95 -13.33 -8.02
N TYR A 240 -2.31 -14.44 -7.66
CA TYR A 240 -2.30 -15.69 -8.42
C TYR A 240 -2.01 -16.86 -7.48
N PHE A 241 -2.39 -18.08 -7.86
CA PHE A 241 -2.05 -19.27 -7.10
C PHE A 241 -0.54 -19.56 -7.19
N PRO A 242 0.19 -19.65 -6.07
CA PRO A 242 1.58 -20.06 -6.08
C PRO A 242 1.75 -21.41 -6.78
N SER A 243 2.76 -21.54 -7.64
CA SER A 243 3.15 -22.86 -8.14
C SER A 243 3.59 -23.72 -6.95
N PRO A 244 3.34 -25.05 -6.95
CA PRO A 244 3.82 -25.92 -5.89
C PRO A 244 5.32 -25.71 -5.71
N SER A 245 5.75 -25.43 -4.47
CA SER A 245 7.18 -25.38 -4.16
C SER A 245 7.78 -26.73 -4.52
N GLU A 246 8.73 -26.78 -5.46
CA GLU A 246 9.58 -27.95 -5.64
C GLU A 246 10.21 -28.22 -4.28
N LYS A 247 9.78 -29.28 -3.60
CA LYS A 247 10.50 -29.79 -2.42
C LYS A 247 11.92 -29.99 -2.91
N ARG A 248 12.87 -29.19 -2.41
CA ARG A 248 14.30 -29.42 -2.68
C ARG A 248 14.53 -30.88 -2.36
N ARG A 249 14.81 -31.70 -3.37
CA ARG A 249 15.25 -33.07 -3.14
C ARG A 249 16.56 -32.92 -2.39
N CYS A 250 16.53 -33.15 -1.07
CA CYS A 250 17.72 -33.55 -0.35
C CYS A 250 18.16 -34.86 -1.01
N THR A 251 19.06 -34.77 -1.98
CA THR A 251 19.84 -35.93 -2.39
C THR A 251 20.69 -36.30 -1.19
N PRO A 252 20.54 -37.50 -0.61
CA PRO A 252 21.51 -37.99 0.34
C PRO A 252 22.87 -37.96 -0.36
N GLN A 253 23.86 -37.31 0.24
CA GLN A 253 25.23 -37.55 -0.17
C GLN A 253 25.50 -39.03 0.11
N SER A 254 25.74 -39.78 -0.98
CA SER A 254 26.18 -41.17 -0.94
C SER A 254 27.55 -41.27 -0.24
N PRO A 255 27.88 -42.44 0.34
CA PRO A 255 28.63 -42.60 1.59
C PRO A 255 30.11 -42.18 1.53
#